data_AF-A0A183BYJ8-F1
#
_entry.id   AF-A0A183BYJ8-F1
#
_cell.length_a   1.000
_cell.length_b   1.000
_cell.length_c   1.000
_cell.angle_alpha   90.00
_cell.angle_beta   90.00
_cell.angle_gamma   90.00
#
_symmetry.space_group_name_H-M   'P 1'
#
loop_
_entity.id
_entity.type
_entity.pdbx_description
1 polymer ?
#
loop_
_entity_poly.entity_id
_entity_poly.type
_entity_poly.pdbx_seq_one_letter_code
_entity_poly.pdbx_strand_id
1 'polypeptide(L)'
;MSSLSDGAVAVPIEQQPAESDRSTFYHKDLSIVRATSAQLQPKPLGTVDQLKFGHHFADHMMEVDWSDTAGWSRPEVCPLRNIQLHPGAKVLHYAIELFEGMKAYRGIDDRIRLFRPDMNMARMKRTAIRAALPDFDADELMKIIGELVRLDREWVPYSSSSSLYIRPTLIGTDPTLGVAHSRTAKLFVLTGPVGTFFPTGFQPIALFADPSYARAFPGGVGAYKMGCNYAPSILIGKQANELGCQQVLWLSGPDEKITEVGAMNIFVYWRNECGELELVTPPLNDGLILPGVVRDSVLLIAREWGEFRVTERYPTMAELRRALHERRVRFWIICSL
;
A
#
# COMPACT_ATOMS: atom_id res chain seq x y z
N MET A 1 -58.77 -53.99 25.33
CA MET A 1 -58.75 -52.85 24.40
C MET A 1 -57.42 -52.15 24.55
N SER A 2 -56.67 -52.12 23.47
CA SER A 2 -55.38 -51.48 23.30
C SER A 2 -55.49 -49.95 23.35
N SER A 3 -54.52 -49.29 23.97
CA SER A 3 -54.01 -48.01 23.49
C SER A 3 -52.58 -47.80 23.96
N LEU A 4 -51.64 -48.07 23.07
CA LEU A 4 -50.27 -47.58 23.10
C LEU A 4 -50.31 -46.08 22.78
N SER A 5 -49.54 -45.26 23.48
CA SER A 5 -49.14 -43.93 23.00
C SER A 5 -47.67 -43.73 23.28
N ASP A 6 -46.95 -43.49 22.19
CA ASP A 6 -45.51 -43.49 22.00
C ASP A 6 -44.74 -42.52 22.91
N GLY A 7 -43.67 -43.05 23.50
CA GLY A 7 -42.58 -42.24 24.06
C GLY A 7 -41.66 -41.78 22.94
N ALA A 8 -41.79 -40.52 22.54
CA ALA A 8 -40.81 -39.88 21.67
C ALA A 8 -39.52 -39.61 22.45
N VAL A 9 -38.49 -40.42 22.20
CA VAL A 9 -37.13 -40.17 22.67
C VAL A 9 -36.59 -38.98 21.88
N ALA A 10 -36.36 -37.85 22.56
CA ALA A 10 -35.67 -36.72 21.99
C ALA A 10 -34.22 -37.13 21.66
N VAL A 11 -33.91 -37.20 20.36
CA VAL A 11 -32.54 -37.33 19.88
C VAL A 11 -31.80 -36.05 20.27
N PRO A 12 -30.61 -36.12 20.90
CA PRO A 12 -29.83 -34.92 21.17
C PRO A 12 -29.49 -34.30 19.82
N ILE A 13 -29.90 -33.04 19.62
CA ILE A 13 -29.38 -32.23 18.54
C ILE A 13 -27.89 -32.09 18.85
N GLU A 14 -27.04 -32.75 18.07
CA GLU A 14 -25.61 -32.45 18.04
C GLU A 14 -25.49 -30.95 17.81
N GLN A 15 -25.05 -30.23 18.83
CA GLN A 15 -24.61 -28.86 18.68
C GLN A 15 -23.48 -28.91 17.65
N GLN A 16 -23.74 -28.38 16.45
CA GLN A 16 -22.67 -28.05 15.52
C GLN A 16 -21.61 -27.28 16.33
N PRO A 17 -20.32 -27.63 16.20
CA PRO A 17 -19.28 -26.92 16.92
C PRO A 17 -19.46 -25.44 16.59
N ALA A 18 -19.56 -24.60 17.63
CA ALA A 18 -19.60 -23.16 17.48
C ALA A 18 -18.54 -22.78 16.44
N GLU A 19 -18.96 -22.19 15.32
CA GLU A 19 -18.03 -21.80 14.25
C GLU A 19 -16.89 -21.04 14.92
N SER A 20 -15.71 -21.66 14.87
CA SER A 20 -14.50 -21.16 15.52
C SER A 20 -14.36 -19.68 15.22
N ASP A 21 -14.15 -18.85 16.25
CA ASP A 21 -13.79 -17.43 16.14
C ASP A 21 -12.78 -17.24 15.00
N ARG A 22 -13.25 -16.81 13.81
CA ARG A 22 -12.42 -16.66 12.62
C ARG A 22 -11.71 -15.32 12.71
N SER A 23 -10.78 -15.26 13.66
CA SER A 23 -9.86 -14.13 13.85
C SER A 23 -9.01 -13.84 12.60
N THR A 24 -8.88 -14.82 11.68
CA THR A 24 -8.31 -14.63 10.36
C THR A 24 -8.94 -15.53 9.29
N PHE A 25 -8.67 -15.21 8.02
CA PHE A 25 -8.91 -16.09 6.87
C PHE A 25 -7.65 -16.91 6.58
N TYR A 26 -7.83 -18.13 6.06
CA TYR A 26 -6.71 -19.04 5.79
C TYR A 26 -6.59 -19.35 4.29
N HIS A 27 -5.35 -19.39 3.80
CA HIS A 27 -4.97 -19.81 2.46
C HIS A 27 -5.48 -21.23 2.13
N LYS A 28 -5.49 -22.15 3.10
CA LYS A 28 -6.01 -23.51 2.91
C LYS A 28 -7.50 -23.56 2.53
N ASP A 29 -8.23 -22.49 2.85
CA ASP A 29 -9.67 -22.34 2.62
C ASP A 29 -9.98 -21.50 1.37
N LEU A 30 -8.95 -21.10 0.60
CA LEU A 30 -9.06 -20.27 -0.59
C LEU A 30 -9.86 -20.96 -1.70
N SER A 31 -10.93 -20.30 -2.17
CA SER A 31 -11.60 -20.67 -3.42
C SER A 31 -10.98 -19.91 -4.60
N ILE A 32 -10.89 -20.56 -5.76
CA ILE A 32 -10.43 -19.95 -7.00
C ILE A 32 -11.48 -20.14 -8.09
N VAL A 33 -12.06 -19.04 -8.55
CA VAL A 33 -12.97 -18.96 -9.69
C VAL A 33 -12.25 -18.30 -10.85
N ARG A 34 -11.98 -19.08 -11.90
CA ARG A 34 -11.25 -18.59 -13.08
C ARG A 34 -12.16 -17.74 -13.97
N ALA A 35 -11.60 -16.67 -14.53
CA ALA A 35 -12.23 -15.87 -15.56
C ALA A 35 -12.54 -16.73 -16.79
N THR A 36 -13.77 -16.61 -17.28
CA THR A 36 -14.15 -17.10 -18.61
C THR A 36 -13.49 -16.25 -19.69
N SER A 37 -13.45 -16.72 -20.93
CA SER A 37 -12.90 -15.95 -22.05
C SER A 37 -13.55 -14.58 -22.24
N ALA A 38 -14.83 -14.43 -21.85
CA ALA A 38 -15.55 -13.15 -21.91
C ALA A 38 -15.21 -12.18 -20.76
N GLN A 39 -14.57 -12.66 -19.69
CA GLN A 39 -14.19 -11.87 -18.51
C GLN A 39 -12.72 -11.47 -18.50
N LEU A 40 -11.90 -12.04 -19.42
CA LEU A 40 -10.50 -11.66 -19.56
C LEU A 40 -10.38 -10.18 -19.93
N GLN A 41 -9.48 -9.48 -19.26
CA GLN A 41 -9.19 -8.10 -19.53
C GLN A 41 -8.33 -7.98 -20.80
N PRO A 42 -8.56 -6.94 -21.63
CA PRO A 42 -7.72 -6.72 -22.78
C PRO A 42 -6.29 -6.41 -22.33
N LYS A 43 -5.34 -7.28 -22.70
CA LYS A 43 -3.94 -7.02 -22.43
C LYS A 43 -3.51 -5.74 -23.14
N PRO A 44 -2.74 -4.85 -22.48
CA PRO A 44 -2.26 -3.63 -23.10
C PRO A 44 -1.48 -3.96 -24.37
N LEU A 45 -1.93 -3.39 -25.49
CA LEU A 45 -1.25 -3.47 -26.78
C LEU A 45 -0.12 -2.44 -26.78
N GLY A 46 1.13 -2.84 -27.02
CA GLY A 46 2.26 -1.93 -27.15
C GLY A 46 3.52 -2.37 -26.41
N THR A 47 4.54 -1.51 -26.43
CA THR A 47 5.76 -1.70 -25.63
C THR A 47 5.49 -1.39 -24.16
N VAL A 48 6.29 -2.00 -23.29
CA VAL A 48 6.24 -1.80 -21.83
C VAL A 48 6.28 -0.31 -21.43
N ASP A 49 6.88 0.54 -22.25
CA ASP A 49 7.04 1.98 -22.01
C ASP A 49 5.72 2.77 -22.12
N GLN A 50 4.67 2.17 -22.72
CA GLN A 50 3.35 2.79 -22.86
C GLN A 50 2.40 2.46 -21.69
N LEU A 51 2.83 1.57 -20.78
CA LEU A 51 2.02 1.16 -19.64
C LEU A 51 1.88 2.30 -18.62
N LYS A 52 0.69 2.92 -18.57
CA LYS A 52 0.35 3.93 -17.57
C LYS A 52 0.00 3.26 -16.24
N PHE A 53 0.61 3.73 -15.15
CA PHE A 53 0.38 3.22 -13.80
C PHE A 53 -1.12 3.26 -13.42
N GLY A 54 -1.69 2.11 -13.05
CA GLY A 54 -3.06 2.03 -12.54
C GLY A 54 -4.18 2.12 -13.58
N HIS A 55 -3.86 2.04 -14.88
CA HIS A 55 -4.86 2.08 -15.95
C HIS A 55 -5.30 0.71 -16.47
N HIS A 56 -4.51 -0.34 -16.21
CA HIS A 56 -4.81 -1.71 -16.60
C HIS A 56 -4.81 -2.60 -15.37
N PHE A 57 -5.78 -3.51 -15.30
CA PHE A 57 -5.93 -4.49 -14.24
C PHE A 57 -5.88 -5.89 -14.84
N ALA A 58 -5.36 -6.83 -14.06
CA ALA A 58 -5.31 -8.23 -14.45
C ALA A 58 -6.70 -8.89 -14.42
N ASP A 59 -6.78 -10.13 -14.88
CA ASP A 59 -8.04 -10.86 -15.09
C ASP A 59 -8.77 -11.16 -13.78
N HIS A 60 -8.03 -11.32 -12.68
CA HIS A 60 -8.57 -11.71 -11.38
C HIS A 60 -8.28 -10.68 -10.30
N MET A 61 -9.10 -10.73 -9.25
CA MET A 61 -8.87 -10.06 -7.98
C MET A 61 -9.03 -11.08 -6.84
N MET A 62 -8.46 -10.77 -5.68
CA MET A 62 -8.80 -11.48 -4.45
C MET A 62 -9.77 -10.63 -3.63
N GLU A 63 -10.74 -11.25 -2.97
CA GLU A 63 -11.55 -10.62 -1.94
C GLU A 63 -11.88 -11.54 -0.77
N VAL A 64 -12.12 -10.93 0.40
CA VAL A 64 -12.59 -11.59 1.60
C VAL A 64 -13.35 -10.58 2.47
N ASP A 65 -14.47 -11.02 3.03
CA ASP A 65 -15.36 -10.21 3.87
C ASP A 65 -15.11 -10.47 5.35
N TRP A 66 -15.47 -9.50 6.18
CA TRP A 66 -15.41 -9.60 7.62
C TRP A 66 -16.65 -8.98 8.26
N SER A 67 -17.14 -9.61 9.33
CA SER A 67 -18.07 -8.99 10.28
C SER A 67 -17.61 -9.19 11.72
N ASP A 68 -18.01 -8.28 12.59
CA ASP A 68 -17.75 -8.39 14.03
C ASP A 68 -18.45 -9.59 14.70
N THR A 69 -19.54 -10.08 14.10
CA THR A 69 -20.31 -11.23 14.60
C THR A 69 -19.78 -12.59 14.16
N ALA A 70 -19.13 -12.68 13.00
CA ALA A 70 -18.73 -13.94 12.39
C ALA A 70 -17.22 -14.04 12.09
N GLY A 71 -16.48 -12.95 12.26
CA GLY A 71 -15.08 -12.87 11.87
C GLY A 71 -14.90 -12.84 10.35
N TRP A 72 -13.74 -13.32 9.89
CA TRP A 72 -13.39 -13.37 8.47
C TRP A 72 -14.11 -14.52 7.74
N SER A 73 -14.62 -14.23 6.55
CA SER A 73 -15.15 -15.24 5.64
C SER A 73 -14.03 -16.02 4.93
N ARG A 74 -14.41 -16.98 4.07
CA ARG A 74 -13.43 -17.70 3.23
C ARG A 74 -12.90 -16.75 2.15
N PRO A 75 -11.59 -16.69 1.90
CA PRO A 75 -11.05 -15.85 0.85
C PRO A 75 -11.34 -16.46 -0.52
N GLU A 76 -11.55 -15.60 -1.51
CA GLU A 76 -11.82 -15.99 -2.89
C GLU A 76 -10.90 -15.22 -3.85
N VAL A 77 -10.30 -15.93 -4.80
CA VAL A 77 -9.77 -15.33 -6.04
C VAL A 77 -10.83 -15.51 -7.12
N CYS A 78 -11.32 -14.40 -7.68
CA CYS A 78 -12.40 -14.39 -8.66
C CYS A 78 -12.10 -13.44 -9.83
N PRO A 79 -12.88 -13.49 -10.92
CA PRO A 79 -12.71 -12.54 -12.02
C PRO A 79 -12.90 -11.10 -11.52
N LEU A 80 -12.10 -10.17 -12.04
CA LEU A 80 -12.20 -8.75 -11.70
C LEU A 80 -13.64 -8.25 -11.88
N ARG A 81 -14.20 -7.63 -10.84
CA ARG A 81 -15.56 -7.09 -10.84
C ARG A 81 -15.69 -5.83 -9.99
N ASN A 82 -16.74 -5.06 -10.25
CA ASN A 82 -17.10 -3.91 -9.42
C ASN A 82 -17.58 -4.38 -8.04
N ILE A 83 -17.14 -3.67 -7.00
CA ILE A 83 -17.61 -3.87 -5.63
C ILE A 83 -18.96 -3.16 -5.48
N GLN A 84 -19.99 -3.88 -5.05
CA GLN A 84 -21.28 -3.31 -4.68
C GLN A 84 -21.26 -2.89 -3.21
N LEU A 85 -21.44 -1.60 -2.94
CA LEU A 85 -21.47 -1.05 -1.59
C LEU A 85 -22.81 -0.39 -1.30
N HIS A 86 -23.29 -0.54 -0.07
CA HIS A 86 -24.40 0.27 0.41
C HIS A 86 -23.98 1.76 0.42
N PRO A 87 -24.84 2.71 0.00
CA PRO A 87 -24.47 4.14 -0.05
C PRO A 87 -24.06 4.72 1.31
N GLY A 88 -24.53 4.13 2.41
CA GLY A 88 -24.15 4.49 3.78
C GLY A 88 -22.85 3.84 4.28
N ALA A 89 -22.11 3.12 3.44
CA ALA A 89 -20.87 2.45 3.84
C ALA A 89 -19.83 3.45 4.37
N LYS A 90 -19.28 3.21 5.57
CA LYS A 90 -18.37 4.16 6.24
C LYS A 90 -17.15 4.58 5.44
N VAL A 91 -16.63 3.71 4.56
CA VAL A 91 -15.55 4.09 3.63
C VAL A 91 -15.88 5.34 2.80
N LEU A 92 -17.14 5.48 2.35
CA LEU A 92 -17.60 6.57 1.49
C LEU A 92 -17.77 7.90 2.23
N HIS A 93 -17.92 7.87 3.56
CA HIS A 93 -18.24 9.04 4.38
C HIS A 93 -17.10 9.48 5.29
N TYR A 94 -16.31 8.53 5.80
CA TYR A 94 -15.31 8.77 6.85
C TYR A 94 -13.92 8.27 6.49
N ALA A 95 -13.71 7.83 5.24
CA ALA A 95 -12.43 7.30 4.76
C ALA A 95 -11.84 6.22 5.70
N ILE A 96 -12.69 5.34 6.23
CA ILE A 96 -12.26 4.13 6.95
C ILE A 96 -11.73 3.14 5.90
N GLU A 97 -10.53 3.43 5.43
CA GLU A 97 -9.84 2.69 4.39
C GLU A 97 -8.32 2.82 4.49
N LEU A 98 -7.66 1.77 4.05
CA LEU A 98 -6.22 1.70 3.88
C LEU A 98 -5.86 0.89 2.65
N PHE A 99 -4.64 1.07 2.18
CA PHE A 99 -4.10 0.28 1.09
C PHE A 99 -2.61 0.00 1.26
N GLU A 100 -2.13 -0.97 0.51
CA GLU A 100 -0.72 -1.25 0.33
C GLU A 100 -0.29 -1.11 -1.13
N GLY A 101 1.03 -1.06 -1.33
CA GLY A 101 1.64 -1.02 -2.65
C GLY A 101 2.93 -1.80 -2.67
N MET A 102 2.95 -2.88 -3.45
CA MET A 102 4.14 -3.69 -3.68
C MET A 102 4.18 -4.18 -5.12
N LYS A 103 5.28 -4.84 -5.49
CA LYS A 103 5.52 -5.25 -6.87
C LYS A 103 5.98 -6.70 -6.96
N ALA A 104 5.52 -7.37 -8.00
CA ALA A 104 6.08 -8.60 -8.51
C ALA A 104 6.93 -8.31 -9.76
N TYR A 105 8.10 -8.94 -9.81
CA TYR A 105 9.06 -8.78 -10.89
C TYR A 105 9.36 -10.13 -11.52
N ARG A 106 9.38 -10.18 -12.86
CA ARG A 106 9.88 -11.33 -13.59
C ARG A 106 11.40 -11.22 -13.70
N GLY A 107 12.11 -12.19 -13.14
CA GLY A 107 13.57 -12.24 -13.20
C GLY A 107 14.08 -12.64 -14.58
N ILE A 108 15.39 -12.49 -14.79
CA ILE A 108 16.10 -12.98 -15.98
C ILE A 108 16.00 -14.50 -16.16
N ASP A 109 15.68 -15.22 -15.08
CA ASP A 109 15.45 -16.66 -15.03
C ASP A 109 13.96 -17.04 -15.17
N ASP A 110 13.14 -16.09 -15.62
CA ASP A 110 11.68 -16.19 -15.78
C ASP A 110 10.90 -16.46 -14.48
N ARG A 111 11.57 -16.48 -13.32
CA ARG A 111 10.91 -16.65 -12.02
C ARG A 111 10.34 -15.32 -11.53
N ILE A 112 9.09 -15.35 -11.09
CA ILE A 112 8.40 -14.20 -10.50
C ILE A 112 8.77 -14.09 -9.02
N ARG A 113 9.13 -12.88 -8.56
CA ARG A 113 9.51 -12.59 -7.18
C ARG A 113 8.80 -11.35 -6.66
N LEU A 114 8.43 -11.39 -5.38
CA LEU A 114 8.00 -10.21 -4.62
C LEU A 114 9.20 -9.59 -3.92
N PHE A 115 9.22 -8.26 -3.79
CA PHE A 115 10.26 -7.55 -3.06
C PHE A 115 9.79 -7.20 -1.65
N ARG A 116 10.37 -7.85 -0.64
CA ARG A 116 10.11 -7.64 0.82
C ARG A 116 8.62 -7.51 1.19
N PRO A 117 7.74 -8.43 0.74
CA PRO A 117 6.28 -8.32 0.96
C PRO A 117 5.90 -8.39 2.44
N ASP A 118 6.72 -9.02 3.28
CA ASP A 118 6.59 -9.10 4.73
C ASP A 118 6.49 -7.71 5.38
N MET A 119 7.31 -6.76 4.91
CA MET A 119 7.28 -5.38 5.39
C MET A 119 5.98 -4.65 5.01
N ASN A 120 5.44 -4.91 3.81
CA ASN A 120 4.16 -4.38 3.40
C ASN A 120 3.03 -4.92 4.28
N MET A 121 3.04 -6.22 4.61
CA MET A 121 2.02 -6.80 5.50
C MET A 121 2.11 -6.22 6.91
N ALA A 122 3.32 -6.08 7.46
CA ALA A 122 3.52 -5.46 8.77
C ALA A 122 2.98 -4.02 8.80
N ARG A 123 3.19 -3.24 7.74
CA ARG A 123 2.65 -1.89 7.61
C ARG A 123 1.13 -1.87 7.42
N MET A 124 0.57 -2.81 6.67
CA MET A 124 -0.88 -2.96 6.47
C MET A 124 -1.57 -3.25 7.80
N LYS A 125 -1.07 -4.22 8.58
CA LYS A 125 -1.58 -4.55 9.93
C LYS A 125 -1.55 -3.34 10.87
N ARG A 126 -0.40 -2.65 10.93
CA ARG A 126 -0.26 -1.43 11.75
C ARG A 126 -1.27 -0.35 11.33
N THR A 127 -1.52 -0.22 10.03
CA THR A 127 -2.52 0.72 9.50
C THR A 127 -3.95 0.28 9.81
N ALA A 128 -4.24 -1.03 9.77
CA ALA A 128 -5.57 -1.58 10.11
C ALA A 128 -5.93 -1.29 11.57
N ILE A 129 -4.98 -1.51 12.49
CA ILE A 129 -5.14 -1.16 13.91
C ILE A 129 -5.44 0.34 14.06
N ARG A 130 -4.67 1.21 13.39
CA ARG A 130 -4.88 2.67 13.47
C ARG A 130 -6.24 3.11 12.90
N ALA A 131 -6.74 2.40 11.90
CA ALA A 131 -8.03 2.63 11.27
C ALA A 131 -9.21 1.97 12.00
N ALA A 132 -8.97 1.27 13.12
CA ALA A 132 -9.96 0.45 13.82
C ALA A 132 -10.67 -0.56 12.87
N LEU A 133 -9.90 -1.13 11.95
CA LEU A 133 -10.29 -2.19 11.03
C LEU A 133 -9.77 -3.55 11.55
N PRO A 134 -10.37 -4.68 11.13
CA PRO A 134 -10.00 -6.00 11.64
C PRO A 134 -8.55 -6.36 11.32
N ASP A 135 -7.88 -6.98 12.29
CA ASP A 135 -6.56 -7.59 12.08
C ASP A 135 -6.69 -8.92 11.30
N PHE A 136 -5.59 -9.38 10.73
CA PHE A 136 -5.50 -10.62 9.96
C PHE A 136 -4.08 -11.21 10.04
N ASP A 137 -3.92 -12.47 9.64
CA ASP A 137 -2.62 -13.12 9.54
C ASP A 137 -1.89 -12.67 8.27
N ALA A 138 -0.69 -12.11 8.44
CA ALA A 138 0.13 -11.58 7.36
C ALA A 138 0.62 -12.67 6.40
N ASP A 139 0.97 -13.84 6.93
CA ASP A 139 1.51 -14.94 6.14
C ASP A 139 0.41 -15.60 5.29
N GLU A 140 -0.80 -15.70 5.82
CA GLU A 140 -1.96 -16.19 5.06
C GLU A 140 -2.29 -15.25 3.89
N LEU A 141 -2.30 -13.93 4.11
CA LEU A 141 -2.50 -12.96 3.04
C LEU A 141 -1.38 -13.03 1.99
N MET A 142 -0.11 -13.16 2.39
CA MET A 142 1.01 -13.30 1.45
C MET A 142 0.89 -14.54 0.57
N LYS A 143 0.52 -15.70 1.14
CA LYS A 143 0.31 -16.94 0.37
C LYS A 143 -0.80 -16.76 -0.66
N ILE A 144 -1.92 -16.15 -0.27
CA ILE A 144 -3.05 -15.90 -1.16
C ILE A 144 -2.68 -14.90 -2.28
N ILE A 145 -1.92 -13.85 -1.98
CA ILE A 145 -1.39 -12.94 -2.99
C ILE A 145 -0.46 -13.69 -3.96
N GLY A 146 0.34 -14.62 -3.45
CA GLY A 146 1.15 -15.54 -4.27
C GLY A 146 0.31 -16.35 -5.24
N GLU A 147 -0.82 -16.91 -4.80
CA GLU A 147 -1.76 -17.64 -5.66
C GLU A 147 -2.41 -16.74 -6.73
N LEU A 148 -2.81 -15.52 -6.36
CA LEU A 148 -3.36 -14.54 -7.31
C LEU A 148 -2.32 -14.18 -8.39
N VAL A 149 -1.10 -13.84 -8.00
CA VAL A 149 -0.02 -13.50 -8.94
C VAL A 149 0.36 -14.72 -9.80
N ARG A 150 0.30 -15.94 -9.25
CA ARG A 150 0.55 -17.18 -9.99
C ARG A 150 -0.53 -17.45 -11.02
N LEU A 151 -1.80 -17.16 -10.71
CA LEU A 151 -2.92 -17.28 -11.63
C LEU A 151 -2.78 -16.27 -12.77
N ASP A 152 -2.45 -15.02 -12.44
CA ASP A 152 -2.27 -13.91 -13.39
C ASP A 152 -0.81 -13.73 -13.84
N ARG A 153 0.01 -14.79 -13.81
CA ARG A 153 1.45 -14.71 -14.14
C ARG A 153 1.74 -14.08 -15.49
N GLU A 154 0.85 -14.26 -16.47
CA GLU A 154 1.00 -13.71 -17.83
C GLU A 154 0.70 -12.21 -17.91
N TRP A 155 0.31 -11.57 -16.80
CA TRP A 155 0.23 -10.13 -16.61
C TRP A 155 1.51 -9.54 -16.01
N VAL A 156 2.39 -10.38 -15.44
CA VAL A 156 3.72 -9.92 -15.02
C VAL A 156 4.55 -9.68 -16.27
N PRO A 157 4.92 -8.42 -16.57
CA PRO A 157 5.53 -8.07 -17.84
C PRO A 157 6.79 -8.89 -18.14
N TYR A 158 6.97 -9.26 -19.42
CA TYR A 158 8.20 -9.86 -19.94
C TYR A 158 9.23 -8.77 -20.23
N SER A 159 9.70 -8.10 -19.19
CA SER A 159 10.73 -7.06 -19.28
C SER A 159 11.47 -6.89 -17.95
N SER A 160 12.75 -6.55 -18.05
CA SER A 160 13.60 -6.23 -16.91
C SER A 160 13.36 -4.84 -16.32
N SER A 161 12.55 -4.01 -16.97
CA SER A 161 12.33 -2.60 -16.61
C SER A 161 10.91 -2.32 -16.09
N SER A 162 10.06 -3.34 -15.99
CA SER A 162 8.67 -3.23 -15.55
C SER A 162 8.28 -4.29 -14.52
N SER A 163 7.05 -4.17 -14.03
CA SER A 163 6.58 -4.96 -12.89
C SER A 163 5.07 -5.11 -12.92
N LEU A 164 4.55 -6.12 -12.22
CA LEU A 164 3.14 -6.16 -11.84
C LEU A 164 3.01 -5.47 -10.48
N TYR A 165 2.19 -4.43 -10.41
CA TYR A 165 1.88 -3.76 -9.16
C TYR A 165 0.71 -4.47 -8.46
N ILE A 166 0.82 -4.63 -7.14
CA ILE A 166 -0.14 -5.32 -6.29
C ILE A 166 -0.69 -4.30 -5.29
N ARG A 167 -2.02 -4.20 -5.22
CA ARG A 167 -2.79 -3.24 -4.43
C ARG A 167 -3.73 -3.94 -3.45
N PRO A 168 -3.23 -4.42 -2.30
CA PRO A 168 -4.10 -4.80 -1.19
C PRO A 168 -4.83 -3.57 -0.65
N THR A 169 -6.11 -3.71 -0.34
CA THR A 169 -6.96 -2.63 0.15
C THR A 169 -7.92 -3.21 1.20
N LEU A 170 -8.11 -2.50 2.31
CA LEU A 170 -9.05 -2.88 3.37
C LEU A 170 -9.96 -1.69 3.67
N ILE A 171 -11.27 -1.91 3.55
CA ILE A 171 -12.30 -0.87 3.66
C ILE A 171 -13.38 -1.23 4.69
N GLY A 172 -13.89 -0.24 5.41
CA GLY A 172 -15.06 -0.38 6.28
C GLY A 172 -16.37 -0.30 5.48
N THR A 173 -17.14 -1.38 5.46
CA THR A 173 -18.35 -1.53 4.64
C THR A 173 -19.66 -1.34 5.41
N ASP A 174 -19.57 -1.00 6.71
CA ASP A 174 -20.72 -0.89 7.61
C ASP A 174 -21.72 0.17 7.11
N PRO A 175 -23.00 -0.19 6.86
CA PRO A 175 -23.99 0.68 6.21
C PRO A 175 -24.61 1.70 7.17
N THR A 176 -23.80 2.35 8.01
CA THR A 176 -24.26 3.30 9.02
C THR A 176 -23.52 4.64 8.94
N LEU A 177 -24.25 5.73 9.12
CA LEU A 177 -23.71 7.11 9.15
C LEU A 177 -23.22 7.51 10.56
N GLY A 178 -23.11 6.57 11.49
CA GLY A 178 -22.55 6.85 12.82
C GLY A 178 -21.03 6.87 12.74
N VAL A 179 -20.39 7.92 13.25
CA VAL A 179 -18.93 7.99 13.40
C VAL A 179 -18.50 7.04 14.52
N ALA A 180 -18.13 5.83 14.12
CA ALA A 180 -17.68 4.74 14.99
C ALA A 180 -16.87 3.74 14.17
N HIS A 181 -16.23 2.76 14.83
CA HIS A 181 -15.59 1.63 14.13
C HIS A 181 -16.58 0.92 13.19
N SER A 182 -16.06 0.31 12.13
CA SER A 182 -16.86 -0.42 11.15
C SER A 182 -17.17 -1.82 11.70
N ARG A 183 -18.45 -2.22 11.72
CA ARG A 183 -18.85 -3.59 12.12
C ARG A 183 -18.72 -4.61 11.00
N THR A 184 -18.58 -4.14 9.76
CA THR A 184 -18.25 -4.99 8.61
C THR A 184 -17.10 -4.38 7.81
N ALA A 185 -16.30 -5.21 7.17
CA ALA A 185 -15.18 -4.77 6.36
C ALA A 185 -14.99 -5.69 5.16
N LYS A 186 -14.25 -5.22 4.16
CA LYS A 186 -13.82 -6.01 3.01
C LYS A 186 -12.35 -5.79 2.75
N LEU A 187 -11.59 -6.87 2.65
CA LEU A 187 -10.22 -6.86 2.13
C LEU A 187 -10.26 -7.34 0.68
N PHE A 188 -9.60 -6.62 -0.22
CA PHE A 188 -9.44 -7.06 -1.60
C PHE A 188 -8.05 -6.73 -2.14
N VAL A 189 -7.61 -7.46 -3.17
CA VAL A 189 -6.33 -7.25 -3.83
C VAL A 189 -6.54 -7.11 -5.33
N LEU A 190 -6.10 -5.99 -5.88
CA LEU A 190 -6.02 -5.77 -7.32
C LEU A 190 -4.57 -5.91 -7.79
N THR A 191 -4.39 -6.36 -9.03
CA THR A 191 -3.08 -6.33 -9.67
C THR A 191 -3.16 -5.69 -11.06
N GLY A 192 -2.06 -5.11 -11.52
CA GLY A 192 -1.99 -4.47 -12.82
C GLY A 192 -0.56 -4.21 -13.29
N PRO A 193 -0.28 -4.32 -14.60
CA PRO A 193 1.06 -4.11 -15.13
C PRO A 193 1.44 -2.62 -15.07
N VAL A 194 2.70 -2.36 -14.74
CA VAL A 194 3.25 -0.99 -14.62
C VAL A 194 4.56 -0.93 -15.38
N GLY A 195 4.65 0.04 -16.29
CA GLY A 195 5.84 0.30 -17.10
C GLY A 195 6.97 0.96 -16.33
N THR A 196 7.97 1.42 -17.07
CA THR A 196 9.06 2.22 -16.53
C THR A 196 8.55 3.58 -16.05
N PHE A 197 9.02 4.03 -14.89
CA PHE A 197 8.77 5.41 -14.45
C PHE A 197 9.42 6.45 -15.37
N PHE A 198 10.52 6.09 -16.02
CA PHE A 198 11.27 7.00 -16.90
C PHE A 198 11.65 6.29 -18.22
N PRO A 199 10.81 6.38 -19.26
CA PRO A 199 11.04 5.67 -20.52
C PRO A 199 12.26 6.15 -21.31
N THR A 200 12.82 7.33 -20.99
CA THR A 200 14.00 7.92 -21.64
C THR A 200 15.23 8.03 -20.73
N GLY A 201 15.30 7.22 -19.67
CA GLY A 201 16.36 7.29 -18.65
C GLY A 201 16.04 8.28 -17.53
N PHE A 202 16.92 8.37 -16.51
CA PHE A 202 16.67 9.18 -15.31
C PHE A 202 16.45 10.66 -15.66
N GLN A 203 15.20 11.11 -15.65
CA GLN A 203 14.85 12.51 -15.86
C GLN A 203 14.62 13.17 -14.49
N PRO A 204 15.35 14.24 -14.15
CA PRO A 204 15.10 14.96 -12.92
C PRO A 204 13.70 15.57 -12.96
N ILE A 205 13.06 15.64 -11.79
CA ILE A 205 11.76 16.27 -11.62
C ILE A 205 11.90 17.60 -10.88
N ALA A 206 11.10 18.58 -11.27
CA ALA A 206 10.91 19.82 -10.55
C ALA A 206 9.92 19.62 -9.40
N LEU A 207 10.25 20.20 -8.24
CA LEU A 207 9.48 20.06 -7.01
C LEU A 207 8.87 21.40 -6.60
N PHE A 208 7.57 21.39 -6.31
CA PHE A 208 6.86 22.52 -5.73
C PHE A 208 6.98 22.48 -4.21
N ALA A 209 7.57 23.50 -3.59
CA ALA A 209 7.79 23.59 -2.15
C ALA A 209 7.11 24.84 -1.60
N ASP A 210 5.98 24.66 -0.92
CA ASP A 210 5.22 25.74 -0.29
C ASP A 210 4.92 25.38 1.17
N PRO A 211 5.44 26.14 2.15
CA PRO A 211 5.27 25.86 3.57
C PRO A 211 3.84 26.08 4.07
N SER A 212 2.97 26.66 3.25
CA SER A 212 1.54 26.87 3.57
C SER A 212 0.76 25.55 3.65
N TYR A 213 1.31 24.46 3.11
CA TYR A 213 0.66 23.15 3.06
C TYR A 213 1.44 22.10 3.85
N ALA A 214 0.76 21.42 4.76
CA ALA A 214 1.32 20.30 5.52
C ALA A 214 0.69 18.98 5.09
N ARG A 215 1.53 17.98 4.79
CA ARG A 215 1.08 16.62 4.46
C ARG A 215 0.60 15.85 5.69
N ALA A 216 1.32 16.04 6.79
CA ALA A 216 1.15 15.32 8.05
C ALA A 216 1.64 16.19 9.21
N PHE A 217 1.21 15.85 10.42
CA PHE A 217 1.54 16.56 11.65
C PHE A 217 1.72 15.57 12.81
N PRO A 218 2.45 15.95 13.89
CA PRO A 218 2.63 15.09 15.06
C PRO A 218 1.27 14.71 15.69
N GLY A 219 1.09 13.42 16.00
CA GLY A 219 -0.19 12.89 16.50
C GLY A 219 -1.24 12.59 15.41
N GLY A 220 -0.96 12.98 14.15
CA GLY A 220 -1.79 12.65 13.00
C GLY A 220 -1.67 11.20 12.54
N VAL A 221 -1.87 10.97 11.24
CA VAL A 221 -1.86 9.64 10.62
C VAL A 221 -0.85 9.49 9.46
N GLY A 222 0.10 10.42 9.32
CA GLY A 222 1.06 10.45 8.21
C GLY A 222 1.97 9.22 8.08
N ALA A 223 2.24 8.52 9.19
CA ALA A 223 3.03 7.29 9.25
C ALA A 223 2.25 6.00 8.91
N TYR A 224 0.96 6.14 8.57
CA TYR A 224 0.05 5.04 8.23
C TYR A 224 -0.46 5.21 6.80
N LYS A 225 -0.66 4.10 6.08
CA LYS A 225 -1.01 4.14 4.65
C LYS A 225 -2.53 4.23 4.43
N MET A 226 -3.15 5.21 5.07
CA MET A 226 -4.59 5.46 5.03
C MET A 226 -4.98 6.33 3.84
N GLY A 227 -6.14 6.09 3.22
CA GLY A 227 -6.61 6.86 2.06
C GLY A 227 -6.73 8.37 2.33
N CYS A 228 -7.13 8.73 3.55
CA CYS A 228 -7.28 10.13 3.99
C CYS A 228 -5.99 10.96 3.94
N ASN A 229 -4.80 10.34 3.93
CA ASN A 229 -3.52 11.07 3.77
C ASN A 229 -3.28 11.53 2.33
N TYR A 230 -3.99 10.97 1.36
CA TYR A 230 -3.75 11.20 -0.06
C TYR A 230 -4.76 12.17 -0.65
N ALA A 231 -6.05 12.07 -0.29
CA ALA A 231 -7.09 12.93 -0.86
C ALA A 231 -6.79 14.45 -0.76
N PRO A 232 -6.31 15.00 0.38
CA PRO A 232 -5.98 16.42 0.48
C PRO A 232 -4.80 16.85 -0.40
N SER A 233 -3.92 15.92 -0.78
CA SER A 233 -2.74 16.21 -1.60
C SER A 233 -3.07 16.50 -3.07
N ILE A 234 -4.25 16.09 -3.55
CA ILE A 234 -4.61 16.16 -4.98
C ILE A 234 -4.67 17.61 -5.48
N LEU A 235 -5.23 18.53 -4.69
CA LEU A 235 -5.28 19.96 -5.04
C LEU A 235 -3.86 20.53 -5.18
N ILE A 236 -2.97 20.18 -4.24
CA ILE A 236 -1.60 20.71 -4.20
C ILE A 236 -0.78 20.14 -5.36
N GLY A 237 -0.98 18.86 -5.69
CA GLY A 237 -0.39 18.25 -6.89
C GLY A 237 -0.88 18.90 -8.19
N LYS A 238 -2.15 19.31 -8.26
CA LYS A 238 -2.67 20.07 -9.40
C LYS A 238 -1.99 21.44 -9.52
N GLN A 239 -1.87 22.18 -8.42
CA GLN A 239 -1.18 23.48 -8.39
C GLN A 239 0.30 23.34 -8.78
N ALA A 240 0.99 22.31 -8.28
CA ALA A 240 2.36 22.02 -8.66
C ALA A 240 2.50 21.81 -10.18
N ASN A 241 1.60 21.04 -10.79
CA ASN A 241 1.58 20.81 -12.24
C ASN A 241 1.32 22.09 -13.03
N GLU A 242 0.42 22.97 -12.57
CA GLU A 242 0.15 24.29 -13.19
C GLU A 242 1.39 25.18 -13.18
N LEU A 243 2.29 24.98 -12.22
CA LEU A 243 3.59 25.66 -12.10
C LEU A 243 4.75 24.91 -12.79
N GLY A 244 4.47 23.85 -13.55
CA GLY A 244 5.48 23.06 -14.25
C GLY A 244 6.31 22.12 -13.35
N CYS A 245 5.89 21.92 -12.10
CA CYS A 245 6.49 20.98 -11.15
C CYS A 245 5.76 19.64 -11.19
N GLN A 246 6.50 18.52 -11.22
CA GLN A 246 5.89 17.18 -11.34
C GLN A 246 5.46 16.60 -9.99
N GLN A 247 6.05 17.08 -8.88
CA GLN A 247 5.75 16.60 -7.52
C GLN A 247 5.81 17.75 -6.50
N VAL A 248 5.28 17.49 -5.31
CA VAL A 248 5.32 18.41 -4.17
C VAL A 248 6.45 18.00 -3.22
N LEU A 249 7.30 18.93 -2.81
CA LEU A 249 8.22 18.75 -1.68
C LEU A 249 7.49 19.18 -0.40
N TRP A 250 7.18 18.22 0.46
CA TRP A 250 6.44 18.48 1.69
C TRP A 250 7.34 19.07 2.77
N LEU A 251 6.97 20.25 3.24
CA LEU A 251 7.64 20.96 4.31
C LEU A 251 6.83 20.83 5.61
N SER A 252 7.51 20.89 6.76
CA SER A 252 6.85 20.83 8.07
C SER A 252 7.47 21.78 9.08
N GLY A 253 6.60 22.48 9.81
CA GLY A 253 6.97 23.38 10.89
C GLY A 253 7.62 24.69 10.43
N PRO A 254 7.93 25.59 11.38
CA PRO A 254 8.51 26.91 11.09
C PRO A 254 9.93 26.83 10.50
N ASP A 255 10.65 25.75 10.78
CA ASP A 255 12.02 25.53 10.26
C ASP A 255 12.04 24.97 8.82
N GLU A 256 10.87 24.82 8.19
CA GLU A 256 10.74 24.26 6.83
C GLU A 256 11.46 22.91 6.71
N LYS A 257 11.19 22.00 7.65
CA LYS A 257 11.76 20.65 7.65
C LYS A 257 11.30 19.91 6.39
N ILE A 258 12.24 19.36 5.65
CA ILE A 258 11.96 18.55 4.47
C ILE A 258 11.50 17.17 4.94
N THR A 259 10.31 16.74 4.49
CA THR A 259 9.69 15.49 4.97
C THR A 259 9.60 14.42 3.88
N GLU A 260 8.84 14.65 2.82
CA GLU A 260 8.60 13.68 1.74
C GLU A 260 8.48 14.40 0.39
N VAL A 261 8.55 13.65 -0.71
CA VAL A 261 8.30 14.16 -2.07
C VAL A 261 7.08 13.45 -2.64
N GLY A 262 5.95 14.14 -2.74
CA GLY A 262 4.68 13.57 -3.19
C GLY A 262 4.28 12.37 -2.33
N ALA A 263 4.31 11.17 -2.93
CA ALA A 263 4.11 9.89 -2.26
C ALA A 263 5.39 9.04 -2.27
N MET A 264 6.53 9.66 -1.94
CA MET A 264 7.86 9.05 -1.86
C MET A 264 8.62 9.60 -0.64
N ASN A 265 9.45 8.76 -0.01
CA ASN A 265 10.44 9.23 0.95
C ASN A 265 11.58 9.95 0.22
N ILE A 266 12.30 10.80 0.95
CA ILE A 266 13.41 11.61 0.43
C ILE A 266 14.73 11.27 1.12
N PHE A 267 15.79 11.25 0.33
CA PHE A 267 17.17 11.20 0.77
C PHE A 267 17.95 12.36 0.15
N VAL A 268 18.83 12.97 0.94
CA VAL A 268 19.80 13.95 0.47
C VAL A 268 21.18 13.37 0.66
N TYR A 269 21.97 13.34 -0.43
CA TYR A 269 23.37 12.96 -0.37
C TYR A 269 24.25 14.18 -0.59
N TRP A 270 25.04 14.51 0.42
CA TRP A 270 25.81 15.75 0.46
C TRP A 270 27.09 15.63 1.27
N ARG A 271 27.89 16.69 1.27
CA ARG A 271 28.89 16.92 2.30
C ARG A 271 28.26 17.75 3.42
N ASN A 272 28.23 17.26 4.66
CA ASN A 272 27.65 17.97 5.81
C ASN A 272 28.53 19.16 6.28
N GLU A 273 28.10 19.91 7.32
CA GLU A 273 28.91 21.04 7.82
C GLU A 273 30.27 20.64 8.39
N CYS A 274 30.42 19.40 8.84
CA CYS A 274 31.68 18.85 9.33
C CYS A 274 32.63 18.42 8.20
N GLY A 275 32.22 18.55 6.94
CA GLY A 275 33.02 18.12 5.79
C GLY A 275 32.92 16.64 5.48
N GLU A 276 32.02 15.89 6.14
CA GLU A 276 31.83 14.45 5.93
C GLU A 276 30.83 14.18 4.81
N LEU A 277 31.04 13.12 4.05
CA LEU A 277 30.05 12.64 3.09
C LEU A 277 28.92 11.94 3.85
N GLU A 278 27.68 12.34 3.60
CA GLU A 278 26.52 11.91 4.38
C GLU A 278 25.29 11.68 3.49
N LEU A 279 24.62 10.56 3.73
CA LEU A 279 23.26 10.27 3.27
C LEU A 279 22.29 10.55 4.43
N VAL A 280 21.43 11.56 4.27
CA VAL A 280 20.46 11.96 5.29
C VAL A 280 19.02 11.73 4.82
N THR A 281 18.17 11.24 5.71
CA THR A 281 16.72 11.10 5.49
C THR A 281 15.95 11.45 6.77
N PRO A 282 14.72 11.99 6.67
CA PRO A 282 13.86 12.24 7.83
C PRO A 282 13.64 11.00 8.72
N PRO A 283 13.60 11.15 10.05
CA PRO A 283 13.36 10.06 11.00
C PRO A 283 11.89 9.62 11.02
N LEU A 284 11.60 8.50 11.69
CA LEU A 284 10.23 7.91 11.76
C LEU A 284 9.51 8.13 13.11
N ASN A 285 10.18 8.73 14.10
CA ASN A 285 9.77 8.69 15.50
C ASN A 285 8.63 9.66 15.88
N ASP A 286 8.30 10.62 15.03
CA ASP A 286 7.28 11.66 15.30
C ASP A 286 5.97 11.49 14.51
N GLY A 287 5.88 10.46 13.68
CA GLY A 287 4.67 10.10 12.94
C GLY A 287 4.42 10.90 11.65
N LEU A 288 5.35 11.75 11.21
CA LEU A 288 5.22 12.54 9.99
C LEU A 288 5.55 11.75 8.72
N ILE A 289 6.42 10.76 8.82
CA ILE A 289 7.00 10.06 7.67
C ILE A 289 6.37 8.68 7.54
N LEU A 290 5.95 8.31 6.34
CA LEU A 290 5.52 6.95 6.07
C LEU A 290 6.77 6.07 5.99
N PRO A 291 6.91 5.02 6.82
CA PRO A 291 8.06 4.13 6.76
C PRO A 291 8.02 3.28 5.49
N GLY A 292 8.71 3.78 4.46
CA GLY A 292 8.76 3.14 3.15
C GLY A 292 9.66 1.90 3.11
N VAL A 293 9.26 0.89 2.34
CA VAL A 293 10.03 -0.36 2.21
C VAL A 293 11.34 -0.11 1.45
N VAL A 294 11.32 0.76 0.43
CA VAL A 294 12.52 1.15 -0.30
C VAL A 294 13.42 2.03 0.56
N ARG A 295 12.85 2.93 1.38
CA ARG A 295 13.61 3.72 2.36
C ARG A 295 14.40 2.83 3.31
N ASP A 296 13.75 1.83 3.91
CA ASP A 296 14.41 0.87 4.79
C ASP A 296 15.54 0.11 4.06
N SER A 297 15.27 -0.34 2.84
CA SER A 297 16.24 -1.07 2.02
C SER A 297 17.46 -0.22 1.66
N VAL A 298 17.28 1.05 1.31
CA VAL A 298 18.36 2.00 1.03
C VAL A 298 19.22 2.25 2.28
N LEU A 299 18.58 2.44 3.44
CA LEU A 299 19.30 2.62 4.70
C LEU A 299 20.11 1.37 5.07
N LEU A 300 19.55 0.17 4.89
CA LEU A 300 20.24 -1.09 5.15
C LEU A 300 21.50 -1.22 4.27
N ILE A 301 21.35 -1.05 2.96
CA ILE A 301 22.46 -1.17 2.00
C ILE A 301 23.54 -0.11 2.27
N ALA A 302 23.14 1.15 2.47
CA ALA A 302 24.08 2.24 2.72
C ALA A 302 24.90 2.03 4.00
N ARG A 303 24.27 1.48 5.05
CA ARG A 303 24.96 1.14 6.31
C ARG A 303 25.90 -0.06 6.13
N GLU A 304 25.52 -1.04 5.33
CA GLU A 304 26.34 -2.21 5.03
C GLU A 304 27.60 -1.84 4.23
N TRP A 305 27.49 -0.90 3.28
CA TRP A 305 28.65 -0.39 2.55
C TRP A 305 29.65 0.31 3.46
N GLY A 306 29.19 1.10 4.44
CA GLY A 306 30.06 1.77 5.40
C GLY A 306 30.99 2.84 4.80
N GLU A 307 30.71 3.29 3.57
CA GLU A 307 31.57 4.24 2.82
C GLU A 307 31.33 5.71 3.18
N PHE A 308 30.18 6.02 3.77
CA PHE A 308 29.75 7.36 4.13
C PHE A 308 28.81 7.32 5.33
N ARG A 309 28.61 8.48 5.97
CA ARG A 309 27.73 8.61 7.13
C ARG A 309 26.26 8.42 6.71
N VAL A 310 25.49 7.68 7.50
CA VAL A 310 24.05 7.50 7.30
C VAL A 310 23.30 8.04 8.51
N THR A 311 22.53 9.11 8.33
CA THR A 311 21.85 9.81 9.44
C THR A 311 20.35 9.89 9.21
N GLU A 312 19.56 9.50 10.21
CA GLU A 312 18.11 9.75 10.24
C GLU A 312 17.84 11.04 11.03
N ARG A 313 17.72 12.16 10.32
CA ARG A 313 17.38 13.49 10.87
C ARG A 313 16.66 14.31 9.81
N TYR A 314 15.94 15.35 10.22
CA TYR A 314 15.37 16.30 9.27
C TYR A 314 16.46 17.18 8.66
N PRO A 315 16.62 17.20 7.33
CA PRO A 315 17.22 18.34 6.65
C PRO A 315 16.18 19.47 6.54
N THR A 316 16.63 20.71 6.61
CA THR A 316 15.80 21.92 6.46
C THR A 316 16.04 22.60 5.11
N MET A 317 15.07 23.39 4.66
CA MET A 317 15.26 24.23 3.46
C MET A 317 16.40 25.25 3.63
N ALA A 318 16.69 25.70 4.86
CA ALA A 318 17.81 26.58 5.13
C ALA A 318 19.17 25.88 4.94
N GLU A 319 19.35 24.69 5.54
CA GLU A 319 20.57 23.89 5.35
C GLU A 319 20.79 23.54 3.88
N LEU A 320 19.72 23.17 3.19
CA LEU A 320 19.77 22.80 1.79
C LEU A 320 20.17 23.97 0.89
N ARG A 321 19.56 25.15 1.06
CA ARG A 321 19.91 26.37 0.31
C ARG A 321 21.39 26.72 0.49
N ARG A 322 21.87 26.65 1.74
CA ARG A 322 23.30 26.87 2.05
C ARG A 322 24.19 25.83 1.36
N ALA A 323 23.85 24.54 1.46
CA ALA A 323 24.62 23.46 0.85
C ALA A 323 24.67 23.55 -0.69
N LEU A 324 23.59 24.02 -1.33
CA LEU A 324 23.56 24.28 -2.77
C LEU A 324 24.49 25.45 -3.15
N HIS A 325 24.43 26.55 -2.41
CA HIS A 325 25.30 27.71 -2.63
C HIS A 325 26.79 27.33 -2.48
N GLU A 326 27.10 26.51 -1.48
CA GLU A 326 28.46 26.02 -1.20
C GLU A 326 28.87 24.81 -2.06
N ARG A 327 28.03 24.38 -3.02
CA ARG A 327 28.28 23.22 -3.90
C ARG A 327 28.58 21.91 -3.14
N ARG A 328 27.96 21.72 -1.98
CA ARG A 328 28.10 20.52 -1.14
C ARG A 328 27.09 19.42 -1.45
N VAL A 329 25.97 19.74 -2.12
CA VAL A 329 24.97 18.74 -2.54
C VAL A 329 25.48 17.95 -3.73
N ARG A 330 25.40 16.62 -3.67
CA ARG A 330 25.78 15.73 -4.78
C ARG A 330 24.58 15.31 -5.61
N PHE A 331 23.57 14.74 -4.97
CA PHE A 331 22.31 14.35 -5.62
C PHE A 331 21.18 14.18 -4.60
N TRP A 332 19.97 14.12 -5.14
CA TRP A 332 18.72 13.84 -4.41
C TRP A 332 18.19 12.50 -4.87
N ILE A 333 17.78 11.66 -3.92
CA ILE A 333 17.09 10.40 -4.24
C ILE A 333 15.71 10.47 -3.63
N ILE A 334 14.71 10.14 -4.44
CA ILE A 334 13.34 9.89 -4.00
C ILE A 334 13.09 8.39 -4.08
N CYS A 335 12.47 7.82 -3.05
CA CYS A 335 12.23 6.39 -2.94
C CYS A 335 10.73 6.13 -2.74
N SER A 336 10.16 5.21 -3.51
CA SER A 336 8.74 4.84 -3.38
C SER A 336 8.39 4.33 -1.98
N LEU A 337 7.18 4.69 -1.51
CA LEU A 337 6.63 4.35 -0.19
C LEU A 337 6.28 2.87 -0.02
#